data_AF-A0A955UEV4-F1
#
_entry.id   AF-A0A955UEV4-F1
#
_cell.length_a   1.000
_cell.length_b   1.000
_cell.length_c   1.000
_cell.angle_alpha   90.00
_cell.angle_beta   90.00
_cell.angle_gamma   90.00
#
_symmetry.space_group_name_H-M   'P 1'
#
loop_
_entity.id
_entity.type
_entity.pdbx_description
1 polymer ?
#
loop_
_entity_poly.entity_id
_entity_poly.type
_entity_poly.pdbx_seq_one_letter_code
_entity_poly.pdbx_strand_id
1 'polypeptide(L)' 'EGSTTVTVTRKEILAALNKPDDFILAVVEVTFDGEKAIGKEPIYIKKPFQREPDFGAVSVNYELAELLSNAR' A
#
# COMPACT_ATOMS: atom_id res chain seq x y z
N GLU A 1 -14.84 -4.52 10.44
CA GLU A 1 -13.72 -3.63 10.77
C GLU A 1 -12.50 -4.07 9.96
N GLY A 2 -11.81 -3.12 9.32
CA GLY A 2 -10.64 -3.38 8.48
C GLY A 2 -9.34 -2.95 9.17
N SER A 3 -8.20 -3.42 8.68
CA SER A 3 -6.90 -2.98 9.18
C SER A 3 -6.68 -1.49 8.88
N THR A 4 -6.24 -0.75 9.89
CA THR A 4 -5.79 0.65 9.73
C THR A 4 -4.35 0.74 9.23
N THR A 5 -3.65 -0.38 9.11
CA THR A 5 -2.25 -0.45 8.69
C THR A 5 -2.03 -1.42 7.53
N VAL A 6 -1.05 -1.09 6.69
CA VAL A 6 -0.56 -1.93 5.58
C VAL A 6 0.88 -2.30 5.88
N THR A 7 1.19 -3.60 5.85
CA THR A 7 2.57 -4.08 5.96
C THR A 7 3.14 -4.24 4.56
N VAL A 8 4.26 -3.59 4.28
CA VAL A 8 4.95 -3.69 2.99
C VAL A 8 6.35 -4.20 3.21
N THR A 9 6.80 -5.15 2.40
CA THR A 9 8.14 -5.72 2.55
C THR A 9 9.22 -4.75 2.04
N ARG A 10 10.44 -4.88 2.57
CA ARG A 10 11.59 -4.11 2.09
C ARG A 10 11.80 -4.25 0.59
N LYS A 11 11.60 -5.46 0.04
CA LYS A 11 11.76 -5.72 -1.40
C LYS A 11 10.76 -4.94 -2.25
N GLU A 12 9.51 -4.85 -1.83
CA GLU A 12 8.46 -4.08 -2.54
C GLU A 12 8.75 -2.58 -2.46
N ILE A 13 9.14 -2.09 -1.29
CA ILE A 13 9.53 -0.67 -1.11
C ILE A 13 10.70 -0.32 -2.03
N LEU A 14 11.74 -1.15 -2.06
CA LEU A 14 12.89 -0.95 -2.96
C LEU A 14 12.51 -1.05 -4.43
N ALA A 15 11.61 -1.97 -4.80
CA ALA A 15 11.13 -2.09 -6.18
C ALA A 15 10.43 -0.80 -6.64
N ALA A 16 9.59 -0.24 -5.78
CA ALA A 16 8.91 1.03 -6.04
C ALA A 16 9.88 2.22 -6.11
N LEU A 17 10.91 2.27 -5.27
CA LEU A 17 11.89 3.36 -5.26
C LEU A 17 12.85 3.30 -6.46
N ASN A 18 13.19 2.09 -6.93
CA ASN A 18 14.10 1.90 -8.08
C ASN A 18 13.45 2.24 -9.42
N LYS A 19 12.14 2.04 -9.55
CA LYS A 19 11.37 2.34 -10.77
C LYS A 19 10.08 3.12 -10.43
N PRO A 20 10.20 4.37 -9.95
CA PRO A 20 9.08 5.10 -9.38
C PRO A 20 8.00 5.48 -10.39
N ASP A 21 8.31 5.48 -11.69
CA ASP A 21 7.34 5.77 -12.75
C ASP A 21 6.68 4.49 -13.30
N ASP A 22 7.27 3.31 -13.08
CA ASP A 22 6.72 2.00 -13.48
C ASP A 22 5.97 1.30 -12.33
N PHE A 23 5.95 1.91 -11.14
CA PHE A 23 5.32 1.35 -9.95
C PHE A 23 4.10 2.18 -9.53
N ILE A 24 2.98 1.50 -9.30
CA ILE A 24 1.77 2.09 -8.73
C ILE A 24 1.20 1.16 -7.66
N LEU A 25 0.78 1.72 -6.53
CA LEU A 25 0.09 0.98 -5.48
C LEU A 25 -1.41 1.15 -5.67
N ALA A 26 -2.15 0.04 -5.74
CA ALA A 26 -3.61 0.04 -5.75
C ALA A 26 -4.13 -0.49 -4.42
N VAL A 27 -5.01 0.27 -3.77
CA VAL A 27 -5.68 -0.12 -2.53
C VAL A 27 -7.16 -0.36 -2.82
N VAL A 28 -7.66 -1.54 -2.46
CA VAL A 28 -9.08 -1.89 -2.61
C VAL A 28 -9.64 -2.26 -1.26
N GLU A 29 -10.67 -1.53 -0.82
CA GLU A 29 -11.46 -1.93 0.33
C GLU A 29 -12.41 -3.08 -0.09
N VAL A 30 -12.37 -4.18 0.65
CA VAL A 30 -13.22 -5.35 0.41
C VAL A 30 -14.20 -5.51 1.55
N THR A 31 -15.48 -5.58 1.22
CA THR A 31 -16.55 -5.94 2.15
C THR A 31 -17.10 -7.32 1.80
N PHE A 32 -17.83 -7.94 2.73
CA PHE A 32 -18.46 -9.23 2.51
C PHE A 32 -19.97 -9.11 2.63
N ASP A 33 -20.69 -9.64 1.64
CA ASP A 33 -22.13 -9.85 1.68
C ASP A 33 -22.38 -11.36 1.66
N GLY A 34 -22.61 -11.94 2.85
CA GLY A 34 -22.55 -13.38 3.07
C GLY A 34 -21.17 -13.94 2.76
N GLU A 35 -21.08 -14.91 1.85
CA GLU A 35 -19.82 -15.52 1.40
C GLU A 35 -19.18 -14.77 0.22
N LYS A 36 -19.82 -13.72 -0.30
CA LYS A 36 -19.36 -12.99 -1.48
C LYS A 36 -18.51 -11.79 -1.07
N ALA A 37 -17.25 -11.78 -1.53
CA ALA A 37 -16.39 -10.60 -1.44
C ALA A 37 -16.81 -9.54 -2.48
N ILE A 38 -17.00 -8.30 -2.04
CA ILE A 38 -17.33 -7.15 -2.87
C ILE A 38 -16.21 -6.11 -2.69
N GLY A 39 -15.45 -5.84 -3.75
CA GLY A 39 -14.45 -4.78 -3.77
C GLY A 39 -15.08 -3.44 -4.12
N LYS A 40 -14.69 -2.37 -3.42
CA LYS A 40 -14.94 -0.99 -3.84
C LYS A 40 -14.01 -0.60 -4.99
N GLU A 41 -14.17 0.62 -5.49
CA GLU A 41 -13.29 1.17 -6.52
C GLU A 41 -11.84 1.27 -6.00
N PRO A 42 -10.84 0.82 -6.78
CA PRO A 42 -9.44 0.91 -6.39
C PRO A 42 -8.99 2.36 -6.29
N ILE A 43 -8.26 2.67 -5.22
CA ILE A 43 -7.54 3.93 -5.05
C ILE A 43 -6.10 3.72 -5.48
N TYR A 44 -5.64 4.50 -6.44
CA TYR A 44 -4.28 4.40 -6.97
C TYR A 44 -3.37 5.46 -6.37
N ILE A 45 -2.19 5.04 -5.91
CA ILE A 45 -1.19 5.91 -5.29
C ILE A 45 0.10 5.79 -6.10
N LYS A 46 0.53 6.90 -6.70
CA LYS A 46 1.81 7.00 -7.41
C LYS A 46 2.91 7.35 -6.43
N LYS A 47 4.09 6.75 -6.59
CA LYS A 47 5.28 6.97 -5.72
C LYS A 47 4.92 6.87 -4.23
N PRO A 48 4.33 5.74 -3.78
CA PRO A 48 3.76 5.59 -2.44
C PRO A 48 4.81 5.60 -1.32
N PHE A 49 6.08 5.33 -1.63
CA PHE A 49 7.17 5.29 -0.66
C PHE A 49 8.22 6.34 -1.02
N GLN A 50 8.78 6.99 0.00
CA GLN A 50 9.72 8.10 -0.16
C GLN A 50 11.14 7.75 0.28
N ARG A 51 11.31 6.70 1.08
CA ARG A 51 12.58 6.32 1.70
C ARG A 51 12.71 4.81 1.82
N GLU A 52 13.94 4.33 1.72
CA GLU A 52 14.26 2.94 1.99
C GLU A 52 14.09 2.62 3.49
N PRO A 53 13.69 1.38 3.84
CA PRO A 53 13.70 0.91 5.21
C PRO A 53 15.12 0.84 5.79
N ASP A 54 15.22 0.84 7.13
CA ASP A 54 16.49 0.60 7.82
C ASP A 54 17.12 -0.75 7.44
N PHE A 55 18.44 -0.87 7.54
CA PHE A 55 19.19 -2.08 7.16
C PHE A 55 18.66 -3.35 7.86
N GLY A 56 18.18 -3.24 9.10
CA GLY A 56 17.62 -4.37 9.85
C GLY A 56 16.14 -4.67 9.57
N ALA A 57 15.43 -3.81 8.83
CA ALA A 57 13.99 -3.95 8.62
C ALA A 57 13.66 -4.91 7.46
N VAL A 58 12.83 -5.91 7.74
CA VAL A 58 12.31 -6.85 6.70
C VAL A 58 11.03 -6.31 6.06
N SER A 59 10.23 -5.58 6.84
CA SER A 59 9.00 -4.92 6.41
C SER A 59 8.80 -3.61 7.18
N VAL A 60 7.95 -2.75 6.63
CA VAL A 60 7.51 -1.51 7.27
C VAL A 60 5.99 -1.50 7.32
N ASN A 61 5.45 -1.10 8.46
CA ASN A 61 4.02 -0.88 8.65
C ASN A 61 3.71 0.58 8.37
N TYR A 62 2.81 0.83 7.42
CA TYR A 62 2.32 2.15 7.08
C TYR A 62 0.89 2.32 7.60
N GLU A 63 0.57 3.52 8.06
CA GLU A 63 -0.82 3.90 8.29
C GLU A 63 -1.54 4.01 6.95
N LEU A 64 -2.68 3.34 6.82
CA LEU A 64 -3.45 3.33 5.59
C LEU A 64 -3.94 4.74 5.23
N ALA A 65 -4.35 5.53 6.24
CA ALA A 65 -4.79 6.90 6.05
C ALA A 65 -3.68 7.79 5.44
N GLU A 66 -2.42 7.60 5.86
CA GLU A 66 -1.26 8.34 5.34
C GLU A 66 -0.87 7.89 3.92
N LEU A 67 -1.04 6.61 3.59
CA LEU A 67 -0.86 6.16 2.21
C LEU A 67 -1.93 6.76 1.29
N LEU A 68 -3.19 6.78 1.75
CA LEU A 68 -4.32 7.30 0.99
C LEU A 68 -4.31 8.83 0.87
N SER A 69 -3.74 9.56 1.83
CA SER A 69 -3.60 11.03 1.75
C SER A 69 -2.71 11.46 0.57
N ASN A 70 -1.85 10.56 0.09
CA ASN A 70 -0.99 10.75 -1.08
C ASN A 70 -1.63 10.27 -2.40
N ALA A 71 -2.88 9.76 -2.37
CA ALA A 71 -3.62 9.44 -3.57
C ALA A 71 -3.93 10.74 -4.35
N ARG A 72 -3.67 10.72 -5.66
CA ARG A 72 -3.99 11.80 -6.61
C ARG A 72 -4.69 11.23 -7.82
#